data_AF-A0A0S6XJ16-F1
#
_entry.id   AF-A0A0S6XJ16-F1
#
_cell.length_a   1.000
_cell.length_b   1.000
_cell.length_c   1.000
_cell.angle_alpha   90.00
_cell.angle_beta   90.00
_cell.angle_gamma   90.00
#
_symmetry.space_group_name_H-M   'P 1'
#
loop_
_entity.id
_entity.type
_entity.pdbx_description
1 polymer ?
#
loop_
_entity_poly.entity_id
_entity_poly.type
_entity_poly.pdbx_seq_one_letter_code
_entity_poly.pdbx_strand_id
1 'polypeptide(L)'
;MVSTSAIFAAASAAALVSAASTDAPVITNNPVGAQYLATFTATAQNTVNGNVQISTYPNGQGVTIQMSMSGFPGENQVSDYLYHIHTDPVPADGNCTATLGHLDPYGRGETPACDPTQPWSCQVGDLSGKHGTIPGGSTGFSALYQDLFVSTDPTSNASVFGRSIVFHFPNKTRIACANIQQISLGAYTNSSSSATGTATASSSATCSAPPTGTTATMTSTTETSSATPVAPGSGSYGNATMTTATPTGPKSTSTVTPFAGAATTTKVQSALLALGMGLVAALTLL
;
A
#
# COMPACT_ATOMS: atom_id res chain seq x y z
N MET A 1 44.97 -51.83 36.78
CA MET A 1 43.58 -51.52 36.38
C MET A 1 43.58 -50.08 35.88
N VAL A 2 43.17 -49.83 34.63
CA VAL A 2 43.04 -48.49 34.07
C VAL A 2 41.63 -48.37 33.51
N SER A 3 40.84 -47.44 34.03
CA SER A 3 39.44 -47.25 33.62
C SER A 3 39.38 -46.09 32.64
N THR A 4 39.22 -46.39 31.35
CA THR A 4 39.05 -45.40 30.30
C THR A 4 37.58 -45.06 30.12
N SER A 5 37.10 -44.06 30.86
CA SER A 5 35.75 -43.52 30.71
C SER A 5 35.59 -42.82 29.35
N ALA A 6 34.78 -43.39 28.46
CA ALA A 6 34.46 -42.79 27.17
C ALA A 6 33.42 -41.67 27.33
N ILE A 7 33.80 -40.43 27.01
CA ILE A 7 32.88 -39.28 27.01
C ILE A 7 32.16 -39.22 25.66
N PHE A 8 30.87 -39.56 25.64
CA PHE A 8 30.02 -39.40 24.46
C PHE A 8 29.61 -37.93 24.29
N ALA A 9 30.29 -37.22 23.39
CA ALA A 9 29.91 -35.88 22.97
C ALA A 9 28.71 -35.94 22.00
N ALA A 10 27.50 -35.73 22.51
CA ALA A 10 26.28 -35.69 21.71
C ALA A 10 26.15 -34.34 20.98
N ALA A 11 26.61 -34.27 19.73
CA ALA A 11 26.47 -33.08 18.88
C ALA A 11 25.02 -32.93 18.36
N SER A 12 24.20 -32.15 19.05
CA SER A 12 22.83 -31.82 18.63
C SER A 12 22.84 -30.83 17.45
N ALA A 13 22.78 -31.34 16.22
CA ALA A 13 22.69 -30.53 15.02
C ALA A 13 21.30 -29.84 14.92
N ALA A 14 21.26 -28.53 15.16
CA ALA A 14 20.07 -27.72 14.92
C ALA A 14 19.90 -27.50 13.41
N ALA A 15 18.90 -28.16 12.81
CA ALA A 15 18.57 -27.96 11.40
C ALA A 15 17.95 -26.57 11.20
N LEU A 16 18.64 -25.69 10.47
CA LEU A 16 18.09 -24.42 10.02
C LEU A 16 17.03 -24.69 8.94
N VAL A 17 15.76 -24.71 9.34
CA VAL A 17 14.64 -24.75 8.40
C VAL A 17 14.52 -23.38 7.73
N SER A 18 15.14 -23.24 6.56
CA SER A 18 14.85 -22.12 5.65
C SER A 18 13.41 -22.24 5.19
N ALA A 19 12.53 -21.37 5.68
CA ALA A 19 11.20 -21.21 5.11
C ALA A 19 11.36 -20.81 3.64
N ALA A 20 10.87 -21.64 2.72
CA ALA A 20 10.88 -21.31 1.30
C ALA A 20 9.91 -20.16 1.04
N SER A 21 10.33 -19.19 0.24
CA SER A 21 9.44 -18.14 -0.24
C SER A 21 8.35 -18.73 -1.14
N THR A 22 7.17 -18.10 -1.13
CA THR A 22 6.04 -18.50 -1.98
C THR A 22 5.44 -17.28 -2.67
N ASP A 23 4.79 -17.51 -3.81
CA ASP A 23 4.09 -16.44 -4.53
C ASP A 23 2.86 -15.96 -3.73
N ALA A 24 2.63 -14.65 -3.70
CA ALA A 24 1.45 -14.06 -3.11
C ALA A 24 0.20 -14.42 -3.95
N PRO A 25 -0.83 -15.05 -3.37
CA PRO A 25 -2.07 -15.32 -4.07
C PRO A 25 -2.88 -14.04 -4.29
N VAL A 26 -3.68 -14.01 -5.36
CA VAL A 26 -4.64 -12.93 -5.57
C VAL A 26 -5.74 -13.01 -4.52
N ILE A 27 -5.95 -11.92 -3.78
CA ILE A 27 -7.02 -11.78 -2.79
C ILE A 27 -8.34 -11.61 -3.53
N THR A 28 -9.33 -12.46 -3.23
CA THR A 28 -10.64 -12.51 -3.91
C THR A 28 -11.83 -12.29 -2.98
N ASN A 29 -11.59 -12.17 -1.67
CA ASN A 29 -12.59 -12.18 -0.60
C ASN A 29 -12.55 -10.91 0.27
N ASN A 30 -12.01 -9.80 -0.23
CA ASN A 30 -11.96 -8.54 0.53
C ASN A 30 -13.39 -8.05 0.88
N PRO A 31 -13.64 -7.58 2.13
CA PRO A 31 -14.97 -7.10 2.53
C PRO A 31 -15.45 -5.94 1.66
N VAL A 32 -16.54 -6.14 0.92
CA VAL A 32 -17.07 -5.16 -0.04
C VAL A 32 -17.44 -3.86 0.68
N GLY A 33 -16.97 -2.72 0.16
CA GLY A 33 -17.20 -1.41 0.75
C GLY A 33 -16.29 -1.05 1.94
N ALA A 34 -15.37 -1.93 2.37
CA ALA A 34 -14.34 -1.54 3.33
C ALA A 34 -13.39 -0.50 2.73
N GLN A 35 -13.07 0.53 3.51
CA GLN A 35 -12.16 1.60 3.15
C GLN A 35 -11.21 1.91 4.30
N TYR A 36 -9.99 2.31 3.96
CA TYR A 36 -8.94 2.72 4.87
C TYR A 36 -8.27 3.99 4.35
N LEU A 37 -7.71 4.76 5.27
CA LEU A 37 -7.04 6.03 5.03
C LEU A 37 -5.74 6.09 5.84
N ALA A 38 -4.66 6.50 5.19
CA ALA A 38 -3.42 6.90 5.83
C ALA A 38 -3.18 8.40 5.52
N THR A 39 -3.25 9.24 6.54
CA THR A 39 -3.10 10.69 6.44
C THR A 39 -1.70 11.11 6.86
N PHE A 40 -1.01 11.85 5.99
CA PHE A 40 0.33 12.36 6.21
C PHE A 40 0.26 13.87 6.48
N THR A 41 0.74 14.29 7.64
CA THR A 41 0.73 15.70 8.07
C THR A 41 2.16 16.22 8.13
N ALA A 42 2.43 17.32 7.44
CA ALA A 42 3.74 17.97 7.49
C ALA A 42 4.08 18.46 8.90
N THR A 43 5.34 18.35 9.28
CA THR A 43 5.94 18.83 10.53
C THR A 43 7.14 19.72 10.23
N ALA A 44 7.79 20.28 11.27
CA ALA A 44 9.03 21.04 11.10
C ALA A 44 10.22 20.16 10.68
N GLN A 45 10.10 18.84 10.75
CA GLN A 45 11.14 17.85 10.45
C GLN A 45 10.87 17.05 9.16
N ASN A 46 9.63 17.00 8.70
CA ASN A 46 9.21 16.27 7.51
C ASN A 46 8.12 17.06 6.76
N THR A 47 8.40 17.46 5.53
CA THR A 47 7.49 18.25 4.69
C THR A 47 6.41 17.43 4.00
N VAL A 48 6.51 16.09 3.97
CA VAL A 48 5.57 15.23 3.24
C VAL A 48 4.16 15.30 3.83
N ASN A 49 3.19 15.68 2.99
CA ASN A 49 1.80 15.90 3.36
C ASN A 49 0.87 15.30 2.29
N GLY A 50 -0.23 14.68 2.70
CA GLY A 50 -1.22 14.15 1.77
C GLY A 50 -2.07 13.03 2.35
N ASN A 51 -2.66 12.23 1.47
CA ASN A 51 -3.35 11.01 1.86
C ASN A 51 -3.10 9.85 0.89
N VAL A 52 -3.20 8.65 1.46
CA VAL A 52 -3.35 7.39 0.73
C VAL A 52 -4.65 6.74 1.18
N GLN A 53 -5.57 6.52 0.23
CA GLN A 53 -6.79 5.75 0.43
C GLN A 53 -6.58 4.34 -0.10
N ILE A 54 -7.11 3.34 0.61
CA ILE A 54 -7.17 1.94 0.20
C ILE A 54 -8.61 1.47 0.35
N SER A 55 -9.27 1.09 -0.74
CA SER A 55 -10.66 0.61 -0.73
C SER A 55 -10.80 -0.75 -1.41
N THR A 56 -11.68 -1.61 -0.91
CA THR A 56 -12.00 -2.89 -1.55
C THR A 56 -12.51 -2.66 -2.98
N TYR A 57 -11.94 -3.32 -3.98
CA TYR A 57 -12.46 -3.25 -5.35
C TYR A 57 -13.89 -3.83 -5.40
N PRO A 58 -14.84 -3.28 -6.21
CA PRO A 58 -16.26 -3.66 -6.11
C PRO A 58 -16.63 -5.15 -6.27
N ASN A 59 -15.74 -5.99 -6.82
CA ASN A 59 -15.94 -7.44 -6.94
C ASN A 59 -15.30 -8.26 -5.79
N GLY A 60 -14.73 -7.61 -4.76
CA GLY A 60 -13.99 -8.26 -3.66
C GLY A 60 -12.55 -8.66 -4.01
N GLN A 61 -12.08 -8.40 -5.23
CA GLN A 61 -10.76 -8.81 -5.71
C GLN A 61 -9.72 -7.70 -5.58
N GLY A 62 -8.79 -7.86 -4.64
CA GLY A 62 -7.79 -6.85 -4.34
C GLY A 62 -8.39 -5.53 -3.84
N VAL A 63 -7.61 -4.46 -3.99
CA VAL A 63 -7.93 -3.11 -3.51
C VAL A 63 -7.63 -2.06 -4.58
N THR A 64 -8.40 -0.99 -4.61
CA THR A 64 -8.00 0.26 -5.26
C THR A 64 -7.14 1.05 -4.28
N ILE A 65 -5.95 1.48 -4.71
CA ILE A 65 -5.11 2.42 -3.97
C ILE A 65 -5.13 3.76 -4.72
N GLN A 66 -5.48 4.83 -4.00
CA GLN A 66 -5.44 6.20 -4.50
C GLN A 66 -4.49 7.02 -3.61
N MET A 67 -3.60 7.79 -4.23
CA MET A 67 -2.63 8.64 -3.54
C MET A 67 -2.74 10.08 -4.04
N SER A 68 -2.69 11.03 -3.11
CA SER A 68 -2.52 12.46 -3.37
C SER A 68 -1.55 13.02 -2.35
N MET A 69 -0.31 13.28 -2.79
CA MET A 69 0.85 13.53 -1.93
C MET A 69 1.63 14.76 -2.40
N SER A 70 2.25 15.47 -1.46
CA SER A 70 2.95 16.74 -1.64
C SER A 70 4.08 16.89 -0.62
N GLY A 71 4.97 17.87 -0.83
CA GLY A 71 6.04 18.17 0.11
C GLY A 71 7.19 17.15 0.13
N PHE A 72 7.38 16.37 -0.94
CA PHE A 72 8.63 15.62 -1.11
C PHE A 72 9.82 16.58 -1.28
N PRO A 73 11.02 16.25 -0.75
CA PRO A 73 12.19 17.13 -0.77
C PRO A 73 12.89 17.16 -2.13
N GLY A 74 12.18 17.58 -3.18
CA GLY A 74 12.53 17.35 -4.59
C GLY A 74 13.85 17.94 -5.08
N GLU A 75 14.26 19.13 -4.64
CA GLU A 75 15.24 19.99 -5.36
C GLU A 75 16.63 19.39 -5.62
N ASN A 76 17.05 18.35 -4.89
CA ASN A 76 18.35 17.69 -5.10
C ASN A 76 18.26 16.16 -5.31
N GLN A 77 17.06 15.58 -5.30
CA GLN A 77 16.87 14.13 -5.28
C GLN A 77 16.74 13.57 -6.70
N VAL A 78 17.87 13.25 -7.33
CA VAL A 78 17.95 12.75 -8.72
C VAL A 78 17.32 11.37 -8.90
N SER A 79 17.34 10.53 -7.86
CA SER A 79 16.77 9.18 -7.88
C SER A 79 15.42 9.12 -7.15
N ASP A 80 14.59 8.19 -7.59
CA ASP A 80 13.19 8.07 -7.20
C ASP A 80 12.94 7.69 -5.73
N TYR A 81 11.83 8.17 -5.19
CA TYR A 81 11.35 7.76 -3.88
C TYR A 81 10.58 6.43 -3.96
N LEU A 82 10.74 5.62 -2.92
CA LEU A 82 10.04 4.36 -2.73
C LEU A 82 8.93 4.53 -1.69
N TYR A 83 7.94 3.64 -1.70
CA TYR A 83 6.86 3.62 -0.74
C TYR A 83 6.27 2.21 -0.61
N HIS A 84 6.04 1.79 0.64
CA HIS A 84 5.68 0.42 0.98
C HIS A 84 4.67 0.37 2.13
N ILE A 85 3.89 -0.71 2.20
CA ILE A 85 3.13 -1.07 3.41
C ILE A 85 4.08 -1.81 4.36
N HIS A 86 4.12 -1.38 5.61
CA HIS A 86 4.98 -1.90 6.67
C HIS A 86 4.20 -2.75 7.67
N THR A 87 4.89 -3.70 8.30
CA THR A 87 4.28 -4.70 9.18
C THR A 87 3.67 -4.09 10.44
N ASP A 88 4.34 -3.11 11.06
CA ASP A 88 3.89 -2.55 12.33
C ASP A 88 3.30 -1.14 12.16
N PRO A 89 2.38 -0.72 13.06
CA PRO A 89 1.82 0.63 13.06
C PRO A 89 2.89 1.66 13.45
N VAL A 90 2.68 2.92 13.04
CA VAL A 90 3.46 4.05 13.55
C VAL A 90 3.12 4.27 15.03
N PRO A 91 4.10 4.23 15.95
CA PRO A 91 3.90 4.54 17.36
C PRO A 91 3.52 6.01 17.62
N ALA A 92 3.08 6.30 18.85
CA ALA A 92 2.60 7.63 19.25
C ALA A 92 3.68 8.74 19.25
N ASP A 93 4.97 8.40 19.19
CA ASP A 93 6.09 9.35 19.02
C ASP A 93 6.39 9.67 17.54
N GLY A 94 5.69 9.04 16.60
CA GLY A 94 5.90 9.22 15.16
C GLY A 94 7.13 8.50 14.59
N ASN A 95 7.80 7.63 15.37
CA ASN A 95 9.04 6.99 14.93
C ASN A 95 8.82 5.97 13.80
N CYS A 96 9.03 6.40 12.55
CA CYS A 96 8.90 5.55 11.37
C CYS A 96 9.81 4.32 11.34
N THR A 97 10.86 4.24 12.18
CA THR A 97 11.71 3.04 12.27
C THR A 97 10.99 1.89 12.98
N ALA A 98 10.08 2.20 13.90
CA ALA A 98 9.34 1.21 14.68
C ALA A 98 8.29 0.43 13.87
N THR A 99 7.98 0.85 12.64
CA THR A 99 7.08 0.10 11.74
C THR A 99 7.69 -1.19 11.17
N LEU A 100 8.91 -1.53 11.60
CA LEU A 100 9.67 -2.73 11.24
C LEU A 100 9.86 -2.88 9.72
N GLY A 101 9.87 -4.11 9.18
CA GLY A 101 10.02 -4.39 7.75
C GLY A 101 8.76 -4.14 6.92
N HIS A 102 8.84 -4.41 5.62
CA HIS A 102 7.69 -4.39 4.73
C HIS A 102 6.73 -5.57 5.05
N LEU A 103 5.46 -5.41 4.69
CA LEU A 103 4.45 -6.47 4.78
C LEU A 103 4.78 -7.60 3.79
N ASP A 104 5.45 -8.64 4.27
CA ASP A 104 5.91 -9.78 3.47
C ASP A 104 5.53 -11.12 4.13
N PRO A 105 4.23 -11.48 4.13
CA PRO A 105 3.74 -12.67 4.80
C PRO A 105 4.06 -13.99 4.06
N TYR A 106 4.75 -13.92 2.91
CA TYR A 106 5.16 -15.07 2.11
C TYR A 106 6.69 -15.25 2.03
N GLY A 107 7.45 -14.45 2.80
CA GLY A 107 8.90 -14.60 2.96
C GLY A 107 9.72 -14.29 1.71
N ARG A 108 9.21 -13.44 0.83
CA ARG A 108 9.78 -13.16 -0.50
C ARG A 108 11.14 -12.45 -0.41
N GLY A 109 11.32 -11.53 0.53
CA GLY A 109 12.51 -10.71 0.71
C GLY A 109 12.64 -9.53 -0.27
N GLU A 110 13.69 -8.71 -0.10
CA GLU A 110 13.93 -7.52 -0.94
C GLU A 110 14.81 -7.79 -2.18
N THR A 111 15.46 -8.95 -2.25
CA THR A 111 16.46 -9.29 -3.28
C THR A 111 16.08 -10.62 -3.96
N PRO A 112 16.00 -10.69 -5.31
CA PRO A 112 16.14 -9.60 -6.28
C PRO A 112 15.06 -8.51 -6.09
N ALA A 113 15.20 -7.34 -6.73
CA ALA A 113 14.14 -6.33 -6.72
C ALA A 113 12.80 -6.91 -7.23
N CYS A 114 11.67 -6.26 -6.93
CA CYS A 114 10.39 -6.66 -7.51
C CYS A 114 10.41 -6.52 -9.03
N ASP A 115 9.82 -7.50 -9.72
CA ASP A 115 9.55 -7.45 -11.16
C ASP A 115 8.07 -7.09 -11.35
N PRO A 116 7.72 -5.90 -11.87
CA PRO A 116 6.32 -5.51 -12.09
C PRO A 116 5.62 -6.34 -13.16
N THR A 117 6.34 -7.17 -13.93
CA THR A 117 5.74 -8.16 -14.85
C THR A 117 5.35 -9.46 -14.13
N GLN A 118 5.86 -9.68 -12.92
CA GLN A 118 5.55 -10.83 -12.05
C GLN A 118 5.15 -10.39 -10.62
N PRO A 119 4.13 -9.52 -10.45
CA PRO A 119 3.85 -8.85 -9.18
C PRO A 119 3.39 -9.80 -8.05
N TRP A 120 2.96 -11.02 -8.39
CA TRP A 120 2.70 -12.11 -7.42
C TRP A 120 3.99 -12.60 -6.73
N SER A 121 5.14 -12.49 -7.40
CA SER A 121 6.45 -12.85 -6.87
C SER A 121 7.12 -11.71 -6.09
N CYS A 122 6.38 -10.65 -5.76
CA CYS A 122 6.84 -9.50 -4.98
C CYS A 122 6.28 -9.53 -3.55
N GLN A 123 6.86 -8.72 -2.65
CA GLN A 123 6.29 -8.57 -1.30
C GLN A 123 4.89 -7.96 -1.39
N VAL A 124 3.96 -8.39 -0.54
CA VAL A 124 2.59 -7.83 -0.51
C VAL A 124 2.63 -6.31 -0.32
N GLY A 125 3.50 -5.81 0.56
CA GLY A 125 3.68 -4.39 0.83
C GLY A 125 4.55 -3.61 -0.15
N ASP A 126 5.22 -4.25 -1.12
CA ASP A 126 6.08 -3.53 -2.09
C ASP A 126 5.24 -2.89 -3.21
N LEU A 127 4.63 -1.75 -2.88
CA LEU A 127 3.77 -1.01 -3.81
C LEU A 127 4.59 -0.31 -4.91
N SER A 128 5.75 0.23 -4.59
CA SER A 128 6.66 0.86 -5.57
C SER A 128 7.15 -0.12 -6.64
N GLY A 129 7.57 -1.31 -6.23
CA GLY A 129 8.06 -2.34 -7.14
C GLY A 129 6.97 -2.85 -8.09
N LYS A 130 5.72 -2.95 -7.62
CA LYS A 130 4.58 -3.41 -8.42
C LYS A 130 3.96 -2.34 -9.32
N HIS A 131 3.82 -1.10 -8.83
CA HIS A 131 2.99 -0.05 -9.46
C HIS A 131 3.76 1.19 -9.90
N GLY A 132 5.07 1.21 -9.70
CA GLY A 132 5.93 2.34 -10.06
C GLY A 132 6.31 3.21 -8.87
N THR A 133 7.51 3.75 -8.97
CA THR A 133 8.18 4.67 -8.04
C THR A 133 7.69 6.11 -8.18
N ILE A 134 8.09 6.99 -7.26
CA ILE A 134 7.84 8.43 -7.38
C ILE A 134 9.09 9.08 -8.00
N PRO A 135 9.01 9.70 -9.19
CA PRO A 135 10.19 10.20 -9.90
C PRO A 135 11.06 11.16 -9.07
N GLY A 136 12.38 11.05 -9.23
CA GLY A 136 13.34 12.04 -8.74
C GLY A 136 12.96 13.47 -9.17
N GLY A 137 13.26 14.46 -8.33
CA GLY A 137 12.87 15.85 -8.51
C GLY A 137 11.41 16.17 -8.12
N SER A 138 10.54 15.18 -7.97
CA SER A 138 9.13 15.42 -7.62
C SER A 138 8.98 16.09 -6.25
N THR A 139 8.15 17.15 -6.20
CA THR A 139 7.67 17.78 -4.96
C THR A 139 6.25 17.33 -4.58
N GLY A 140 5.55 16.64 -5.49
CA GLY A 140 4.24 16.04 -5.27
C GLY A 140 4.01 14.84 -6.19
N PHE A 141 3.05 14.00 -5.84
CA PHE A 141 2.75 12.73 -6.52
C PHE A 141 1.25 12.45 -6.45
N SER A 142 0.70 11.82 -7.48
CA SER A 142 -0.68 11.34 -7.46
C SER A 142 -0.79 10.10 -8.33
N ALA A 143 -1.50 9.08 -7.84
CA ALA A 143 -1.65 7.80 -8.51
C ALA A 143 -2.99 7.15 -8.15
N LEU A 144 -3.47 6.29 -9.05
CA LEU A 144 -4.68 5.49 -8.88
C LEU A 144 -4.48 4.15 -9.61
N TYR A 145 -4.50 3.05 -8.88
CA TYR A 145 -4.30 1.70 -9.44
C TYR A 145 -5.00 0.63 -8.58
N GLN A 146 -5.02 -0.61 -9.08
CA GLN A 146 -5.51 -1.79 -8.35
C GLN A 146 -4.34 -2.66 -7.92
N ASP A 147 -4.26 -3.01 -6.64
CA ASP A 147 -3.36 -4.06 -6.14
C ASP A 147 -4.16 -5.34 -5.88
N LEU A 148 -3.71 -6.48 -6.39
CA LEU A 148 -4.41 -7.76 -6.29
C LEU A 148 -4.00 -8.62 -5.08
N PHE A 149 -2.99 -8.21 -4.32
CA PHE A 149 -2.33 -9.01 -3.29
C PHE A 149 -2.51 -8.44 -1.88
N VAL A 150 -2.77 -7.14 -1.78
CA VAL A 150 -3.11 -6.43 -0.54
C VAL A 150 -4.58 -6.71 -0.15
N SER A 151 -4.83 -6.90 1.16
CA SER A 151 -6.15 -7.22 1.69
C SER A 151 -6.71 -6.16 2.65
N THR A 152 -8.03 -5.96 2.61
CA THR A 152 -8.81 -5.13 3.56
C THR A 152 -9.47 -5.95 4.67
N ASP A 153 -9.40 -7.28 4.60
CA ASP A 153 -9.89 -8.21 5.62
C ASP A 153 -8.94 -8.21 6.83
N PRO A 154 -9.36 -7.84 8.05
CA PRO A 154 -8.50 -7.88 9.24
C PRO A 154 -7.97 -9.26 9.63
N THR A 155 -8.56 -10.35 9.10
CA THR A 155 -8.12 -11.73 9.35
C THR A 155 -7.05 -12.24 8.38
N SER A 156 -6.79 -11.49 7.29
CA SER A 156 -5.80 -11.86 6.27
C SER A 156 -4.37 -11.61 6.74
N ASN A 157 -3.44 -12.52 6.39
CA ASN A 157 -2.00 -12.31 6.57
C ASN A 157 -1.48 -11.14 5.70
N ALA A 158 -2.16 -10.85 4.59
CA ALA A 158 -1.92 -9.73 3.68
C ALA A 158 -2.69 -8.44 4.05
N SER A 159 -3.26 -8.37 5.25
CA SER A 159 -4.13 -7.25 5.67
C SER A 159 -3.38 -5.95 5.90
N VAL A 160 -4.00 -4.84 5.45
CA VAL A 160 -3.64 -3.46 5.83
C VAL A 160 -4.10 -3.06 7.23
N PHE A 161 -4.95 -3.87 7.89
CA PHE A 161 -5.41 -3.58 9.24
C PHE A 161 -4.24 -3.60 10.23
N GLY A 162 -4.10 -2.52 11.02
CA GLY A 162 -3.01 -2.37 11.99
C GLY A 162 -1.63 -2.12 11.37
N ARG A 163 -1.56 -1.81 10.07
CA ARG A 163 -0.31 -1.54 9.34
C ARG A 163 -0.06 -0.05 9.18
N SER A 164 1.10 0.29 8.63
CA SER A 164 1.46 1.64 8.24
C SER A 164 1.90 1.71 6.78
N ILE A 165 1.86 2.90 6.17
CA ILE A 165 2.55 3.21 4.92
C ILE A 165 3.78 4.05 5.26
N VAL A 166 4.91 3.77 4.61
CA VAL A 166 6.14 4.54 4.74
C VAL A 166 6.62 4.97 3.36
N PHE A 167 7.02 6.24 3.23
CA PHE A 167 7.75 6.78 2.07
C PHE A 167 9.24 6.85 2.40
N HIS A 168 10.10 6.52 1.43
CA HIS A 168 11.54 6.38 1.59
C HIS A 168 12.31 7.15 0.51
N PHE A 169 13.51 7.58 0.87
CA PHE A 169 14.56 7.92 -0.08
C PHE A 169 15.05 6.66 -0.84
N PRO A 170 15.72 6.83 -2.00
CA PRO A 170 16.30 5.72 -2.78
C PRO A 170 17.21 4.78 -1.98
N ASN A 171 17.89 5.30 -0.95
CA ASN A 171 18.75 4.54 -0.04
C ASN A 171 17.98 3.83 1.10
N LYS A 172 16.64 3.72 0.97
CA LYS A 172 15.69 3.14 1.94
C LYS A 172 15.53 3.91 3.27
N THR A 173 16.20 5.05 3.47
CA THR A 173 15.96 5.93 4.62
C THR A 173 14.52 6.44 4.61
N ARG A 174 13.82 6.27 5.74
CA ARG A 174 12.39 6.60 5.88
C ARG A 174 12.22 8.12 5.99
N ILE A 175 11.35 8.70 5.17
CA ILE A 175 11.04 10.13 5.12
C ILE A 175 9.81 10.43 5.98
N ALA A 176 8.74 9.67 5.75
CA ALA A 176 7.42 9.92 6.28
C ALA A 176 6.69 8.60 6.49
N CYS A 177 5.83 8.52 7.50
CA CYS A 177 5.00 7.36 7.77
C CYS A 177 3.64 7.76 8.33
N ALA A 178 2.62 6.95 8.06
CA ALA A 178 1.28 7.12 8.64
C ALA A 178 0.60 5.76 8.87
N ASN A 179 -0.25 5.70 9.89
CA ASN A 179 -1.08 4.54 10.19
C ASN A 179 -2.22 4.38 9.16
N ILE A 180 -2.48 3.14 8.74
CA ILE A 180 -3.62 2.81 7.88
C ILE A 180 -4.84 2.57 8.77
N GLN A 181 -5.75 3.54 8.82
CA GLN A 181 -6.93 3.51 9.68
C GLN A 181 -8.19 3.18 8.88
N GLN A 182 -9.04 2.29 9.39
CA GLN A 182 -10.32 1.99 8.75
C GLN A 182 -11.26 3.19 8.85
N ILE A 183 -11.91 3.56 7.74
CA ILE A 183 -12.89 4.66 7.69
C ILE A 183 -14.25 4.16 7.19
N SER A 184 -15.32 4.76 7.69
CA SER A 184 -16.68 4.46 7.26
C SER A 184 -17.00 5.09 5.90
N LEU A 185 -17.91 4.45 5.15
CA LEU A 185 -18.50 4.99 3.92
C LEU A 185 -19.31 6.26 4.26
N GLY A 186 -18.65 7.42 4.15
CA GLY A 186 -19.18 8.72 4.53
C GLY A 186 -18.18 9.64 5.26
N ALA A 187 -17.09 9.08 5.82
CA ALA A 187 -16.05 9.87 6.49
C ALA A 187 -15.13 10.63 5.52
N TYR A 188 -15.07 10.23 4.25
CA TYR A 188 -14.25 10.91 3.23
C TYR A 188 -14.98 12.12 2.62
N THR A 189 -15.13 13.19 3.40
CA THR A 189 -15.40 14.52 2.85
C THR A 189 -14.07 15.17 2.48
N ASN A 190 -13.90 15.53 1.21
CA ASN A 190 -12.65 16.09 0.68
C ASN A 190 -12.51 17.57 1.09
N SER A 191 -12.17 17.81 2.35
CA SER A 191 -12.30 19.10 3.06
C SER A 191 -11.21 20.11 2.72
N SER A 192 -11.18 20.58 1.47
CA SER A 192 -10.44 21.77 1.06
C SER A 192 -11.14 23.06 1.52
N SER A 193 -11.19 23.30 2.83
CA SER A 193 -11.82 24.50 3.41
C SER A 193 -11.15 24.95 4.71
N SER A 194 -10.46 26.09 4.66
CA SER A 194 -9.84 26.74 5.81
C SER A 194 -10.88 27.20 6.83
N ALA A 195 -10.79 26.76 8.08
CA ALA A 195 -11.66 27.22 9.16
C ALA A 195 -10.88 27.39 10.48
N THR A 196 -10.61 28.65 10.84
CA THR A 196 -10.12 29.00 12.19
C THR A 196 -11.25 28.77 13.19
N GLY A 197 -11.19 27.69 13.97
CA GLY A 197 -12.18 27.33 14.97
C GLY A 197 -11.54 26.95 16.30
N THR A 198 -11.96 27.60 17.39
CA THR A 198 -11.38 27.41 18.72
C THR A 198 -11.66 26.02 19.28
N ALA A 199 -10.66 25.41 19.94
CA ALA A 199 -10.82 24.12 20.58
C ALA A 199 -11.75 24.19 21.80
N THR A 200 -12.67 23.23 21.90
CA THR A 200 -13.42 22.90 23.12
C THR A 200 -13.32 21.40 23.33
N ALA A 201 -12.67 20.97 24.42
CA ALA A 201 -12.60 19.57 24.80
C ALA A 201 -13.85 19.15 25.58
N SER A 202 -14.31 17.92 25.38
CA SER A 202 -15.19 17.20 26.32
C SER A 202 -14.85 15.72 26.28
N SER A 203 -14.72 15.14 27.48
CA SER A 203 -14.17 13.79 27.69
C SER A 203 -15.25 12.75 27.94
N SER A 204 -14.84 11.48 27.91
CA SER A 204 -15.42 10.33 28.62
C SER A 204 -16.83 9.84 28.26
N ALA A 205 -16.90 8.53 27.99
CA ALA A 205 -18.00 7.68 28.41
C ALA A 205 -17.40 6.33 28.87
N THR A 206 -17.56 5.98 30.14
CA THR A 206 -17.10 4.71 30.73
C THR A 206 -18.22 3.67 30.74
N CYS A 207 -17.86 2.39 30.62
CA CYS A 207 -18.82 1.28 30.63
C CYS A 207 -19.29 0.95 32.07
N SER A 208 -20.61 0.86 32.28
CA SER A 208 -21.26 0.05 33.33
C SER A 208 -22.77 -0.10 33.05
N ALA A 209 -23.39 -1.14 33.62
CA ALA A 209 -24.79 -1.50 33.40
C ALA A 209 -25.51 -1.79 34.76
N PRO A 210 -26.66 -2.49 34.81
CA PRO A 210 -28.02 -1.94 34.80
C PRO A 210 -28.73 -2.11 36.18
N PRO A 211 -30.03 -1.78 36.36
CA PRO A 211 -31.08 -2.79 36.10
C PRO A 211 -32.52 -2.29 35.73
N THR A 212 -33.32 -3.19 35.14
CA THR A 212 -34.81 -3.37 35.24
C THR A 212 -35.83 -2.20 35.16
N GLY A 213 -36.88 -2.32 34.33
CA GLY A 213 -38.14 -1.56 34.56
C GLY A 213 -39.24 -1.47 33.47
N THR A 214 -39.98 -2.56 33.21
CA THR A 214 -41.47 -2.56 33.01
C THR A 214 -42.19 -1.65 31.96
N THR A 215 -42.52 -2.24 30.79
CA THR A 215 -43.85 -2.23 30.10
C THR A 215 -44.48 -0.96 29.46
N ALA A 216 -45.21 -1.19 28.34
CA ALA A 216 -46.17 -0.31 27.62
C ALA A 216 -45.60 0.86 26.80
N THR A 217 -46.19 1.31 25.67
CA THR A 217 -47.20 0.73 24.74
C THR A 217 -47.07 1.42 23.37
N MET A 218 -47.42 0.74 22.27
CA MET A 218 -47.44 1.29 20.89
C MET A 218 -48.72 2.09 20.57
N THR A 219 -48.70 2.84 19.45
CA THR A 219 -49.86 3.49 18.78
C THR A 219 -50.29 4.84 19.38
N SER A 220 -50.59 5.92 18.62
CA SER A 220 -50.19 6.35 17.26
C SER A 220 -50.62 7.82 17.06
N THR A 221 -50.15 8.46 15.98
CA THR A 221 -50.71 9.72 15.39
C THR A 221 -50.64 10.95 16.34
N THR A 222 -50.88 12.20 15.93
CA THR A 222 -51.66 12.81 14.83
C THR A 222 -51.15 14.24 14.58
N GLU A 223 -51.35 14.79 13.36
CA GLU A 223 -51.65 16.24 13.09
C GLU A 223 -50.60 17.33 13.44
N THR A 224 -50.40 18.46 12.74
CA THR A 224 -50.78 18.99 11.39
C THR A 224 -49.48 19.72 10.87
N SER A 225 -49.30 20.50 9.78
CA SER A 225 -50.15 21.27 8.86
C SER A 225 -49.46 21.55 7.51
N SER A 226 -50.27 22.00 6.53
CA SER A 226 -50.02 23.02 5.47
C SER A 226 -48.58 23.32 4.97
N ALA A 227 -48.33 23.47 3.67
CA ALA A 227 -49.24 24.08 2.67
C ALA A 227 -49.13 23.52 1.24
N THR A 228 -50.14 23.86 0.43
CA THR A 228 -50.35 23.53 -0.99
C THR A 228 -50.92 24.78 -1.70
N PRO A 229 -51.29 24.79 -3.01
CA PRO A 229 -50.90 23.95 -4.16
C PRO A 229 -50.46 24.77 -5.41
N VAL A 230 -49.73 24.16 -6.36
CA VAL A 230 -49.81 24.52 -7.81
C VAL A 230 -49.65 23.26 -8.67
N ALA A 231 -50.48 23.13 -9.71
CA ALA A 231 -50.46 22.11 -10.77
C ALA A 231 -51.30 22.63 -11.97
N PRO A 232 -51.37 21.97 -13.16
CA PRO A 232 -50.68 20.76 -13.61
C PRO A 232 -49.89 20.94 -14.93
N GLY A 233 -49.28 19.86 -15.44
CA GLY A 233 -48.71 19.79 -16.80
C GLY A 233 -48.49 18.34 -17.24
N SER A 234 -49.25 17.87 -18.22
CA SER A 234 -49.31 16.45 -18.61
C SER A 234 -48.60 16.13 -19.92
N GLY A 235 -48.05 14.92 -20.01
CA GLY A 235 -47.63 14.27 -21.25
C GLY A 235 -46.12 14.05 -21.37
N SER A 236 -45.58 12.95 -21.91
CA SER A 236 -46.03 11.59 -22.25
C SER A 236 -45.03 11.07 -23.29
N TYR A 237 -44.26 10.04 -22.95
CA TYR A 237 -43.57 9.09 -23.84
C TYR A 237 -43.15 9.54 -25.25
N GLY A 238 -41.83 9.77 -25.44
CA GLY A 238 -41.18 9.85 -26.75
C GLY A 238 -40.01 8.85 -26.84
N ASN A 239 -40.12 7.85 -27.72
CA ASN A 239 -39.05 6.90 -28.00
C ASN A 239 -37.96 7.54 -28.88
N ALA A 240 -36.67 7.38 -28.53
CA ALA A 240 -35.55 7.98 -29.26
C ALA A 240 -34.39 6.98 -29.48
N THR A 241 -34.46 6.33 -30.63
CA THR A 241 -33.45 5.44 -31.23
C THR A 241 -32.00 5.94 -31.13
N MET A 242 -31.07 5.04 -30.79
CA MET A 242 -29.62 5.27 -30.91
C MET A 242 -29.23 5.54 -32.37
N THR A 243 -28.65 6.71 -32.65
CA THR A 243 -28.04 7.04 -33.95
C THR A 243 -26.55 7.30 -33.78
N THR A 244 -25.71 6.61 -34.55
CA THR A 244 -24.25 6.81 -34.57
C THR A 244 -23.87 8.10 -35.28
N ALA A 245 -23.00 8.92 -34.68
CA ALA A 245 -22.42 10.10 -35.32
C ALA A 245 -20.87 10.07 -35.21
N THR A 246 -20.19 10.14 -36.35
CA THR A 246 -18.72 10.05 -36.46
C THR A 246 -18.10 11.45 -36.53
N PRO A 247 -17.16 11.83 -35.65
CA PRO A 247 -16.38 13.06 -35.80
C PRO A 247 -15.27 12.90 -36.85
N THR A 248 -15.14 13.84 -37.79
CA THR A 248 -14.16 13.76 -38.89
C THR A 248 -13.07 14.83 -38.84
N GLY A 249 -11.84 14.40 -38.50
CA GLY A 249 -10.58 15.10 -38.84
C GLY A 249 -10.12 16.23 -37.90
N PRO A 250 -8.95 16.84 -38.17
CA PRO A 250 -7.95 16.48 -39.18
C PRO A 250 -6.78 15.64 -38.61
N LYS A 251 -5.99 14.99 -39.48
CA LYS A 251 -4.73 14.32 -39.10
C LYS A 251 -3.55 15.27 -39.21
N SER A 252 -2.73 15.37 -38.17
CA SER A 252 -1.37 15.94 -38.28
C SER A 252 -0.38 14.86 -38.71
N THR A 253 0.33 15.10 -39.81
CA THR A 253 1.26 14.14 -40.41
C THR A 253 2.70 14.44 -40.01
N SER A 254 3.19 13.81 -38.94
CA SER A 254 4.59 13.94 -38.51
C SER A 254 5.49 12.95 -39.28
N THR A 255 6.07 13.41 -40.39
CA THR A 255 7.04 12.64 -41.17
C THR A 255 8.37 12.53 -40.44
N VAL A 256 8.70 11.34 -39.91
CA VAL A 256 10.03 11.03 -39.35
C VAL A 256 10.87 10.36 -40.44
N THR A 257 12.01 10.97 -40.79
CA THR A 257 12.98 10.39 -41.72
C THR A 257 13.92 9.42 -41.00
N PRO A 258 14.19 8.22 -41.57
CA PRO A 258 15.16 7.30 -40.99
C PRO A 258 16.58 7.75 -41.33
N PHE A 259 17.42 7.99 -40.31
CA PHE A 259 18.86 8.14 -40.50
C PHE A 259 19.55 6.77 -40.36
N ALA A 260 20.38 6.40 -41.33
CA ALA A 260 21.12 5.15 -41.29
C ALA A 260 22.35 5.27 -40.38
N GLY A 261 22.51 4.30 -39.46
CA GLY A 261 23.70 4.11 -38.63
C GLY A 261 24.03 2.62 -38.59
N ALA A 262 25.29 2.26 -38.81
CA ALA A 262 25.68 0.88 -39.07
C ALA A 262 25.72 0.00 -37.81
N ALA A 263 25.30 -1.26 -37.94
CA ALA A 263 25.49 -2.28 -36.93
C ALA A 263 26.83 -3.03 -37.15
N THR A 264 27.67 -3.09 -36.11
CA THR A 264 28.87 -3.94 -36.07
C THR A 264 28.74 -4.96 -34.94
N THR A 265 28.37 -6.18 -35.32
CA THR A 265 28.19 -7.30 -34.38
C THR A 265 29.54 -7.89 -33.98
N THR A 266 29.93 -7.75 -32.70
CA THR A 266 31.09 -8.46 -32.15
C THR A 266 30.65 -9.38 -31.01
N LYS A 267 30.52 -10.68 -31.30
CA LYS A 267 30.46 -11.71 -30.26
C LYS A 267 31.85 -11.83 -29.61
N VAL A 268 31.91 -11.76 -28.29
CA VAL A 268 33.05 -12.28 -27.51
C VAL A 268 32.52 -13.38 -26.61
N GLN A 269 33.17 -14.54 -26.62
CA GLN A 269 32.70 -15.74 -25.92
C GLN A 269 33.19 -15.79 -24.47
N SER A 270 32.45 -16.52 -23.64
CA SER A 270 32.72 -16.73 -22.22
C SER A 270 34.10 -17.36 -21.98
N ALA A 271 34.91 -16.70 -21.14
CA ALA A 271 36.13 -17.29 -20.57
C ALA A 271 35.85 -17.70 -19.11
N LEU A 272 35.68 -19.00 -18.87
CA LEU A 272 35.42 -19.55 -17.54
C LEU A 272 36.74 -19.73 -16.78
N LEU A 273 37.06 -18.79 -15.88
CA LEU A 273 38.35 -18.81 -15.15
C LEU A 273 38.19 -19.33 -13.72
N ALA A 274 38.27 -20.65 -13.55
CA ALA A 274 38.33 -21.28 -12.23
C ALA A 274 39.73 -21.13 -11.62
N LEU A 275 39.84 -20.51 -10.44
CA LEU A 275 41.10 -20.29 -9.73
C LEU A 275 41.03 -20.69 -8.27
N GLY A 276 41.89 -21.63 -7.88
CA GLY A 276 42.49 -21.71 -6.54
C GLY A 276 41.58 -22.09 -5.36
N MET A 277 41.35 -23.38 -5.14
CA MET A 277 41.16 -23.87 -3.77
C MET A 277 42.49 -23.76 -3.02
N GLY A 278 42.63 -22.73 -2.18
CA GLY A 278 43.85 -22.45 -1.42
C GLY A 278 44.10 -23.49 -0.31
N LEU A 279 45.12 -24.34 -0.51
CA LEU A 279 45.62 -25.24 0.52
C LEU A 279 46.33 -24.45 1.62
N VAL A 280 45.75 -24.37 2.82
CA VAL A 280 46.40 -23.81 4.01
C VAL A 280 46.67 -24.94 5.01
N ALA A 281 47.86 -25.53 4.92
CA ALA A 281 48.38 -26.43 5.93
C ALA A 281 49.05 -25.61 7.05
N ALA A 282 48.43 -25.53 8.22
CA ALA A 282 48.98 -24.89 9.40
C ALA A 282 49.59 -25.93 10.36
N LEU A 283 50.82 -26.34 10.07
CA LEU A 283 51.65 -27.14 10.97
C LEU A 283 52.58 -26.20 11.77
N THR A 284 52.45 -26.13 13.10
CA THR A 284 53.59 -26.16 14.06
C THR A 284 53.14 -25.95 15.53
N LEU A 285 53.78 -26.72 16.43
CA LEU A 285 54.09 -26.44 17.84
C LEU A 285 53.05 -25.72 18.73
N LEU A 286 52.41 -26.45 19.65
CA LEU A 286 53.03 -26.83 20.93
C LEU A 286 52.35 -28.05 21.57
#